data_AF-A0A9P0ZDS7-F1
#
_entry.id   AF-A0A9P0ZDS7-F1
#
_cell.length_a   1.000
_cell.length_b   1.000
_cell.length_c   1.000
_cell.angle_alpha   90.00
_cell.angle_beta   90.00
_cell.angle_gamma   90.00
#
_symmetry.space_group_name_H-M   'P 1'
#
loop_
_entity.id
_entity.type
_entity.pdbx_description
1 polymer ?
#
loop_
_entity_poly.entity_id
_entity_poly.type
_entity_poly.pdbx_seq_one_letter_code
_entity_poly.pdbx_strand_id
1 'polypeptide(L)'
;MLKNCLKLRDNLYVVSDRHEGIINAVHSVFPYAEHGYCVYHILGNIKSKFRGYAKMLSWKCLQAARARSVYECEEYLSRLDHDDPGIRKYLQKNGNDKWSRAYASRNRFFVIMSNNAESLNAIFVKVREYPICKLIEFIVRTMQTWLCERREAAASNKSRLSAYFEAQLQLSQSNAALMQVTRASFIPLVVPIVGFFPMTH
;
A
#
# COMPACT_ATOMS: atom_id res chain seq x y z
N MET A 1 12.68 21.59 8.04
CA MET A 1 11.28 21.70 8.55
C MET A 1 10.62 20.33 8.73
N LEU A 2 10.44 19.52 7.68
CA LEU A 2 9.79 18.19 7.75
C LEU A 2 10.45 17.19 8.72
N LYS A 3 11.79 17.12 8.71
CA LYS A 3 12.59 16.30 9.65
C LYS A 3 12.28 16.59 11.13
N ASN A 4 12.08 17.88 11.45
CA ASN A 4 11.86 18.32 12.82
C ASN A 4 10.42 18.00 13.29
N CYS A 5 9.44 18.01 12.37
CA CYS A 5 8.05 17.72 12.70
C CYS A 5 7.78 16.22 12.93
N LEU A 6 8.44 15.33 12.18
CA LEU A 6 8.15 13.89 12.25
C LEU A 6 8.81 13.19 13.45
N LYS A 7 9.88 13.80 14.00
CA LYS A 7 10.88 13.18 14.89
C LYS A 7 11.48 11.92 14.24
N LEU A 8 12.77 11.63 14.45
CA LEU A 8 13.34 10.39 13.92
C LEU A 8 12.62 9.22 14.62
N ARG A 9 11.84 8.45 13.86
CA ARG A 9 11.15 7.25 14.34
C ARG A 9 11.89 6.04 13.77
N ASP A 10 12.18 5.05 14.60
CA ASP A 10 12.97 3.85 14.24
C ASP A 10 12.31 2.90 13.22
N ASN A 11 11.14 3.28 12.70
CA ASN A 11 10.34 2.52 11.74
C ASN A 11 9.71 3.44 10.66
N LEU A 12 10.38 4.55 10.32
CA LEU A 12 9.85 5.42 9.28
C LEU A 12 9.92 4.73 7.91
N TYR A 13 8.78 4.70 7.23
CA TYR A 13 8.66 4.20 5.88
C TYR A 13 8.12 5.31 4.98
N VAL A 14 8.85 5.64 3.91
CA VAL A 14 8.47 6.68 2.95
C VAL A 14 8.08 6.05 1.63
N VAL A 15 6.90 6.40 1.12
CA VAL A 15 6.45 6.00 -0.23
C VAL A 15 6.33 7.25 -1.11
N SER A 16 6.98 7.24 -2.27
CA SER A 16 6.91 8.33 -3.24
C SER A 16 7.11 7.84 -4.67
N ASP A 17 7.16 8.76 -5.64
CA ASP A 17 7.72 8.46 -6.96
C ASP A 17 9.18 7.97 -6.84
N ARG A 18 9.64 7.24 -7.86
CA ARG A 18 10.98 6.69 -8.07
C ARG A 18 11.95 7.68 -8.74
N HIS A 19 11.63 8.97 -8.79
CA HIS A 19 12.51 9.99 -9.35
C HIS A 19 13.79 10.13 -8.50
N GLU A 20 14.95 10.14 -9.15
CA GLU A 20 16.27 10.10 -8.48
C GLU A 20 16.45 11.22 -7.44
N GLY A 21 16.01 12.44 -7.78
CA GLY A 21 16.03 13.56 -6.85
C GLY A 21 15.23 13.34 -5.56
N ILE A 22 14.13 12.58 -5.62
CA ILE A 22 13.32 12.25 -4.45
C ILE A 22 14.02 11.17 -3.62
N ILE A 23 14.55 10.12 -4.26
CA ILE A 23 15.30 9.05 -3.60
C ILE A 23 16.46 9.66 -2.80
N ASN A 24 17.25 10.53 -3.44
CA ASN A 24 18.38 11.22 -2.81
C ASN A 24 17.94 12.12 -1.67
N ALA A 25 16.85 12.87 -1.83
CA ALA A 25 16.31 13.73 -0.77
C ALA A 25 15.83 12.92 0.45
N VAL A 26 15.14 11.79 0.23
CA VAL A 26 14.70 10.90 1.32
C VAL A 26 15.90 10.36 2.07
N HIS A 27 16.91 9.86 1.36
CA HIS A 27 18.13 9.33 1.98
C HIS A 27 18.91 10.39 2.77
N SER A 28 18.99 11.63 2.26
CA SER A 28 19.68 12.73 2.93
C SER A 28 18.94 13.21 4.20
N VAL A 29 17.62 13.36 4.12
CA VAL A 29 16.82 13.90 5.24
C VAL A 29 16.50 12.85 6.29
N PHE A 30 16.26 11.61 5.86
CA PHE A 30 15.86 10.47 6.68
C PHE A 30 16.71 9.22 6.36
N PRO A 31 18.01 9.22 6.73
CA PRO A 31 18.94 8.15 6.33
C PRO A 31 18.57 6.74 6.84
N TYR A 32 17.81 6.67 7.94
CA TYR A 32 17.34 5.40 8.50
C TYR A 32 15.93 5.00 8.03
N ALA A 33 15.27 5.83 7.24
CA ALA A 33 13.96 5.50 6.71
C ALA A 33 14.10 4.57 5.51
N GLU A 34 13.24 3.57 5.45
CA GLU A 34 13.10 2.79 4.24
C GLU A 34 12.27 3.56 3.21
N HIS A 35 12.64 3.39 1.94
CA HIS A 35 11.96 4.04 0.82
C HIS A 35 11.36 3.00 -0.11
N GLY A 36 10.08 3.19 -0.42
CA GLY A 36 9.31 2.38 -1.35
C GLY A 36 8.75 3.23 -2.48
N TYR A 37 8.51 2.57 -3.59
CA TYR A 37 7.95 3.20 -4.77
C TYR A 37 6.44 3.14 -4.73
N CYS A 38 5.82 4.26 -5.03
CA CYS A 38 4.39 4.37 -5.12
C CYS A 38 3.87 3.48 -6.25
N VAL A 39 2.97 2.56 -5.88
CA VAL A 39 2.36 1.62 -6.83
C VAL A 39 1.56 2.36 -7.90
N TYR A 40 0.97 3.52 -7.59
CA TYR A 40 0.26 4.32 -8.60
C TYR A 40 1.17 4.71 -9.78
N HIS A 41 2.37 5.20 -9.50
CA HIS A 41 3.35 5.56 -10.53
C HIS A 41 3.88 4.34 -11.29
N ILE A 42 4.09 3.23 -10.59
CA ILE A 42 4.47 1.96 -11.23
C ILE A 42 3.38 1.49 -12.19
N LEU A 43 2.11 1.52 -11.78
CA LEU A 43 0.98 1.18 -12.63
C LEU A 43 0.85 2.11 -13.83
N GLY A 44 1.09 3.41 -13.65
CA GLY A 44 1.15 4.38 -14.75
C GLY A 44 2.22 4.01 -15.80
N ASN A 45 3.42 3.65 -15.34
CA ASN A 45 4.50 3.19 -16.22
C ASN A 45 4.21 1.86 -16.90
N ILE A 46 3.53 0.94 -16.20
CA ILE A 46 3.12 -0.35 -16.80
C ILE A 46 2.11 -0.10 -17.92
N LYS A 47 1.11 0.77 -17.68
CA LYS A 47 0.10 1.13 -18.70
C LYS A 47 0.72 1.79 -19.93
N SER A 48 1.76 2.61 -19.76
CA SER A 48 2.41 3.27 -20.89
C SER A 48 3.34 2.34 -21.66
N LYS A 49 4.01 1.40 -20.97
CA LYS A 49 5.05 0.54 -21.56
C LYS A 49 4.53 -0.77 -22.13
N PHE A 50 3.48 -1.34 -21.55
CA PHE A 50 2.95 -2.65 -21.95
C PHE A 50 1.59 -2.50 -22.62
N ARG A 51 1.43 -3.14 -23.78
CA ARG A 51 0.18 -3.10 -24.56
C ARG A 51 -0.72 -4.24 -24.07
N GLY A 52 -1.87 -3.93 -23.46
CA GLY A 52 -2.85 -4.93 -23.03
C GLY A 52 -4.11 -4.31 -22.43
N TYR A 53 -5.04 -5.13 -21.95
CA TYR A 53 -6.23 -4.68 -21.22
C TYR A 53 -5.80 -3.95 -19.93
N ALA A 54 -5.51 -2.65 -20.05
CA ALA A 54 -4.86 -1.83 -19.04
C ALA A 54 -5.52 -1.93 -17.67
N LYS A 55 -6.85 -2.10 -17.62
CA LYS A 55 -7.62 -2.27 -16.39
C LYS A 55 -7.32 -3.60 -15.68
N MET A 56 -7.27 -4.72 -16.42
CA MET A 56 -7.01 -6.05 -15.85
C MET A 56 -5.56 -6.17 -15.37
N LEU A 57 -4.62 -5.72 -16.19
CA LEU A 57 -3.20 -5.62 -15.83
C LEU A 57 -3.00 -4.79 -14.57
N SER A 58 -3.67 -3.63 -14.48
CA SER A 58 -3.58 -2.76 -13.30
C SER A 58 -4.11 -3.41 -12.05
N TRP A 59 -5.23 -4.14 -12.14
CA TRP A 59 -5.80 -4.83 -10.99
C TRP A 59 -4.88 -5.95 -10.50
N LYS A 60 -4.38 -6.82 -11.40
CA LYS A 60 -3.46 -7.92 -11.04
C LYS A 60 -2.17 -7.38 -10.40
N CYS A 61 -1.56 -6.34 -10.98
CA CYS A 61 -0.38 -5.68 -10.40
C CYS A 61 -0.67 -5.07 -9.02
N LEU A 62 -1.83 -4.44 -8.85
CA LEU A 62 -2.23 -3.87 -7.57
C LEU A 62 -2.43 -4.95 -6.50
N GLN A 63 -3.00 -6.12 -6.86
CA GLN A 63 -3.11 -7.24 -5.93
C GLN A 63 -1.75 -7.82 -5.57
N ALA A 64 -0.86 -8.01 -6.55
CA ALA A 64 0.51 -8.45 -6.30
C ALA A 64 1.23 -7.52 -5.32
N ALA A 65 1.10 -6.20 -5.49
CA ALA A 65 1.72 -5.23 -4.59
C ALA A 65 1.09 -5.21 -3.18
N ARG A 66 -0.21 -5.52 -3.07
CA ARG A 66 -0.98 -5.57 -1.82
C ARG A 66 -0.84 -6.87 -1.04
N ALA A 67 -0.34 -7.93 -1.68
CA ALA A 67 -0.27 -9.26 -1.11
C ALA A 67 0.32 -9.26 0.31
N ARG A 68 -0.26 -10.08 1.19
CA ARG A 68 0.19 -10.25 2.59
C ARG A 68 1.41 -11.17 2.66
N SER A 69 1.52 -12.11 1.74
CA SER A 69 2.57 -13.12 1.70
C SER A 69 3.27 -13.16 0.34
N VAL A 70 4.49 -13.68 0.34
CA VAL A 70 5.25 -13.91 -0.89
C VAL A 70 4.50 -14.88 -1.81
N TYR A 71 3.89 -15.93 -1.25
CA TYR A 71 3.07 -16.88 -1.99
C TYR A 71 1.93 -16.20 -2.76
N GLU A 72 1.11 -15.38 -2.09
CA GLU A 72 0.02 -14.64 -2.72
C GLU A 72 0.54 -13.67 -3.79
N CYS A 73 1.68 -13.02 -3.53
CA CYS A 73 2.33 -12.13 -4.49
C CYS A 73 2.72 -12.89 -5.77
N GLU A 74 3.34 -14.06 -5.62
CA GLU A 74 3.77 -14.91 -6.74
C GLU A 74 2.60 -15.48 -7.54
N GLU A 75 1.46 -15.80 -6.90
CA GLU A 75 0.24 -16.19 -7.63
C GLU A 75 -0.21 -15.09 -8.60
N TYR A 76 -0.24 -13.82 -8.15
CA TYR A 76 -0.62 -12.70 -9.01
C TYR A 76 0.44 -12.39 -10.08
N LEU A 77 1.74 -12.52 -9.75
CA LEU A 77 2.81 -12.38 -10.73
C LEU A 77 2.74 -13.46 -11.82
N SER A 78 2.40 -14.69 -11.46
CA SER A 78 2.23 -15.79 -12.42
C SER A 78 1.06 -15.54 -13.37
N ARG A 79 -0.03 -14.95 -12.86
CA ARG A 79 -1.16 -14.49 -13.70
C ARG A 79 -0.81 -13.29 -14.60
N LEU A 80 0.19 -12.49 -14.24
CA LEU A 80 0.72 -11.40 -15.06
C LEU A 80 1.65 -11.92 -16.15
N ASP A 81 2.44 -12.97 -15.88
CA ASP A 81 3.31 -13.58 -16.88
C ASP A 81 2.54 -14.16 -18.06
N HIS A 82 1.34 -14.70 -17.79
CA HIS A 82 0.44 -15.19 -18.82
C HIS A 82 -0.08 -14.06 -19.74
N ASP A 83 -0.25 -12.85 -19.19
CA ASP A 83 -0.69 -11.69 -19.97
C ASP A 83 0.49 -11.08 -20.75
N ASP A 84 1.60 -10.79 -20.06
CA ASP A 84 2.84 -10.27 -20.64
C ASP A 84 4.04 -10.58 -19.71
N PRO A 85 4.96 -11.49 -20.10
CA PRO A 85 6.11 -11.88 -19.29
C PRO A 85 7.14 -10.76 -19.08
N GLY A 86 7.05 -9.67 -19.86
CA GLY A 86 7.89 -8.49 -19.69
C GLY A 86 7.58 -7.70 -18.41
N ILE A 87 6.36 -7.82 -17.88
CA ILE A 87 5.90 -7.07 -16.70
C ILE A 87 6.65 -7.51 -15.44
N ARG A 88 6.76 -8.82 -15.20
CA ARG A 88 7.51 -9.35 -14.05
C ARG A 88 8.96 -8.89 -14.08
N LYS A 89 9.62 -8.97 -15.24
CA LYS A 89 11.01 -8.50 -15.42
C LYS A 89 11.14 -7.00 -15.11
N TYR A 90 10.17 -6.19 -15.54
CA TYR A 90 10.14 -4.78 -15.21
C TYR A 90 9.96 -4.52 -13.71
N LEU A 91 9.05 -5.23 -13.04
CA LEU A 91 8.83 -5.11 -11.61
C LEU A 91 10.08 -5.52 -10.81
N GLN A 92 10.71 -6.63 -11.16
CA GLN A 92 11.94 -7.11 -10.53
C GLN A 92 13.09 -6.10 -10.69
N LYS A 93 13.22 -5.45 -11.84
CA LYS A 93 14.23 -4.40 -12.07
C LYS A 93 14.08 -3.21 -11.11
N ASN A 94 12.87 -2.94 -10.61
CA ASN A 94 12.64 -1.87 -9.63
C ASN A 94 12.92 -2.31 -8.18
N GLY A 95 13.28 -3.58 -7.94
CA GLY A 95 13.43 -4.16 -6.60
C GLY A 95 12.08 -4.58 -6.02
N ASN A 96 11.90 -5.89 -5.79
CA ASN A 96 10.65 -6.44 -5.24
C ASN A 96 10.32 -5.85 -3.88
N ASP A 97 11.36 -5.63 -3.07
CA ASP A 97 11.23 -4.91 -1.81
C ASP A 97 10.60 -3.56 -2.09
N LYS A 98 10.96 -2.75 -3.09
CA LYS A 98 10.48 -1.37 -3.24
C LYS A 98 8.98 -1.20 -3.53
N TRP A 99 8.34 -2.14 -4.22
CA TRP A 99 6.94 -1.98 -4.64
C TRP A 99 5.97 -2.98 -4.01
N SER A 100 6.45 -4.15 -3.58
CA SER A 100 5.60 -5.16 -2.96
C SER A 100 5.61 -5.04 -1.45
N ARG A 101 4.42 -5.15 -0.84
CA ARG A 101 4.32 -5.25 0.61
C ARG A 101 4.89 -6.56 1.15
N ALA A 102 4.71 -7.67 0.41
CA ALA A 102 5.15 -8.99 0.85
C ALA A 102 6.67 -9.12 0.96
N TYR A 103 7.41 -8.37 0.13
CA TYR A 103 8.87 -8.37 0.09
C TYR A 103 9.50 -7.21 0.87
N ALA A 104 8.69 -6.35 1.49
CA ALA A 104 9.17 -5.22 2.27
C ALA A 104 9.83 -5.70 3.58
N SER A 105 11.00 -5.16 3.92
CA SER A 105 11.66 -5.43 5.20
C SER A 105 10.89 -4.86 6.40
N ARG A 106 10.12 -3.77 6.18
CA ARG A 106 9.22 -3.19 7.20
C ARG A 106 7.77 -3.22 6.76
N ASN A 107 6.89 -3.28 7.74
CA ASN A 107 5.45 -3.26 7.50
C ASN A 107 5.02 -1.89 6.94
N ARG A 108 4.64 -1.87 5.66
CA ARG A 108 4.12 -0.69 4.96
C ARG A 108 2.63 -0.45 5.19
N PHE A 109 2.02 -1.27 6.06
CA PHE A 109 0.58 -1.29 6.36
C PHE A 109 -0.26 -1.24 5.07
N PHE A 110 -1.02 -0.16 4.90
CA PHE A 110 -1.87 0.12 3.74
C PHE A 110 -1.31 1.21 2.83
N VAL A 111 -0.16 1.81 3.20
CA VAL A 111 0.47 2.90 2.45
C VAL A 111 1.34 2.29 1.37
N ILE A 112 0.71 1.92 0.26
CA ILE A 112 1.36 1.46 -0.98
C ILE A 112 1.11 2.42 -2.14
N MET A 113 0.20 3.38 -1.95
CA MET A 113 -0.13 4.41 -2.92
C MET A 113 0.08 5.78 -2.29
N SER A 114 0.56 6.75 -3.08
CA SER A 114 0.62 8.17 -2.73
C SER A 114 -0.75 8.83 -2.90
N ASN A 115 -1.87 8.12 -2.76
CA ASN A 115 -3.21 8.62 -3.10
C ASN A 115 -3.53 9.97 -2.43
N ASN A 116 -3.17 10.11 -1.16
CA ASN A 116 -3.36 11.35 -0.41
C ASN A 116 -2.52 12.49 -1.00
N ALA A 117 -1.27 12.21 -1.37
CA ALA A 117 -0.40 13.19 -2.01
C ALA A 117 -0.87 13.55 -3.42
N GLU A 118 -1.38 12.59 -4.20
CA GLU A 118 -1.94 12.85 -5.53
C GLU A 118 -3.23 13.66 -5.45
N SER A 119 -4.13 13.32 -4.54
CA SER A 119 -5.37 14.10 -4.33
C SER A 119 -5.09 15.51 -3.88
N LEU A 120 -4.12 15.70 -2.97
CA LEU A 120 -3.65 17.03 -2.57
C LEU A 120 -3.02 17.77 -3.74
N ASN A 121 -2.16 17.11 -4.52
CA ASN A 121 -1.55 17.71 -5.70
C ASN A 121 -2.60 18.15 -6.71
N ALA A 122 -3.62 17.34 -7.00
CA ALA A 122 -4.69 17.68 -7.92
C ALA A 122 -5.46 18.94 -7.50
N ILE A 123 -5.69 19.11 -6.19
CA ILE A 123 -6.30 20.33 -5.63
C ILE A 123 -5.32 21.51 -5.77
N PHE A 124 -4.04 21.27 -5.50
CA PHE A 124 -3.03 22.33 -5.47
C PHE A 124 -2.55 22.77 -6.85
N VAL A 125 -2.73 21.97 -7.92
CA VAL A 125 -2.30 22.32 -9.29
C VAL A 125 -2.75 23.73 -9.69
N LYS A 126 -3.99 24.11 -9.38
CA LYS A 126 -4.54 25.42 -9.75
C LYS A 126 -4.05 26.60 -8.90
N VAL A 127 -3.51 26.33 -7.71
CA VAL A 127 -3.07 27.37 -6.77
C VAL A 127 -1.55 27.46 -6.64
N ARG A 128 -0.80 26.56 -7.28
CA ARG A 128 0.68 26.57 -7.30
C ARG A 128 1.26 27.83 -7.95
N GLU A 129 0.49 28.48 -8.82
CA GLU A 129 0.88 29.73 -9.49
C GLU A 129 0.59 30.96 -8.62
N TYR A 130 -0.04 30.79 -7.46
CA TYR A 130 -0.35 31.91 -6.57
C TYR A 130 0.92 32.41 -5.87
N PRO A 131 0.95 33.70 -5.49
CA PRO A 131 1.98 34.20 -4.57
C PRO A 131 2.07 33.34 -3.32
N ILE A 132 3.27 33.16 -2.76
CA ILE A 132 3.54 32.25 -1.63
C ILE A 132 2.55 32.46 -0.47
N CYS A 133 2.25 33.71 -0.11
CA CYS A 133 1.30 34.02 0.95
C CYS A 133 -0.11 33.47 0.66
N LYS A 134 -0.57 33.58 -0.59
CA LYS A 134 -1.88 33.10 -1.04
C LYS A 134 -1.94 31.58 -1.14
N LEU A 135 -0.85 30.94 -1.56
CA LEU A 135 -0.74 29.49 -1.53
C LEU A 135 -0.83 28.95 -0.09
N ILE A 136 -0.10 29.55 0.86
CA ILE A 136 -0.13 29.14 2.27
C ILE A 136 -1.53 29.36 2.85
N GLU A 137 -2.13 30.53 2.62
CA GLU A 137 -3.49 30.84 3.08
C GLU A 137 -4.50 29.80 2.57
N PHE A 138 -4.41 29.43 1.28
CA PHE A 138 -5.25 28.40 0.69
C PHE A 138 -5.06 27.03 1.36
N ILE A 139 -3.81 26.57 1.50
CA ILE A 139 -3.50 25.27 2.13
C ILE A 139 -4.06 25.22 3.55
N VAL A 140 -3.83 26.26 4.35
CA VAL A 140 -4.30 26.33 5.74
C VAL A 140 -5.82 26.28 5.80
N ARG A 141 -6.52 27.10 5.00
CA ARG A 141 -7.98 27.10 4.95
C ARG A 141 -8.54 25.74 4.53
N THR A 142 -8.01 25.13 3.48
CA THR A 142 -8.46 23.80 3.03
C THR A 142 -8.30 22.74 4.13
N MET A 143 -7.15 22.71 4.81
CA MET A 143 -6.91 21.78 5.90
C MET A 143 -7.84 22.03 7.09
N GLN A 144 -8.07 23.29 7.46
CA GLN A 144 -8.98 23.67 8.53
C GLN A 144 -10.42 23.22 8.23
N THR A 145 -10.93 23.50 7.02
CA THR A 145 -12.27 23.08 6.60
C THR A 145 -12.42 21.57 6.70
N TRP A 146 -11.51 20.80 6.13
CA TRP A 146 -11.58 19.34 6.19
C TRP A 146 -11.47 18.76 7.59
N LEU A 147 -10.66 19.37 8.46
CA LEU A 147 -10.57 18.93 9.85
C LEU A 147 -11.87 19.25 10.62
N CYS A 148 -12.52 20.37 10.34
CA CYS A 148 -13.81 20.72 10.91
C CYS A 148 -14.89 19.74 10.45
N GLU A 149 -15.02 19.52 9.14
CA GLU A 149 -15.98 18.56 8.56
C GLU A 149 -15.77 17.15 9.11
N ARG A 150 -14.51 16.68 9.22
CA ARG A 150 -14.21 15.36 9.80
C ARG A 150 -14.57 15.29 11.29
N ARG A 151 -14.37 16.37 12.04
CA ARG A 151 -14.73 16.44 13.46
C ARG A 151 -16.24 16.36 13.64
N GLU A 152 -17.00 17.10 12.82
CA GLU A 152 -18.47 17.07 12.83
C GLU A 152 -19.01 15.71 12.40
N ALA A 153 -18.44 15.11 11.36
CA ALA A 153 -18.79 13.76 10.92
C ALA A 153 -18.47 12.71 12.00
N ALA A 154 -17.34 12.83 12.69
CA ALA A 154 -16.99 11.93 13.79
C ALA A 154 -17.91 12.10 15.00
N ALA A 155 -18.29 13.35 15.32
CA ALA A 155 -19.22 13.65 16.42
C ALA A 155 -20.65 13.17 16.14
N SER A 156 -21.08 13.19 14.88
CA SER A 156 -22.39 12.68 14.47
C SER A 156 -22.41 11.16 14.25
N ASN A 157 -21.23 10.51 14.19
CA ASN A 157 -21.14 9.07 14.01
C ASN A 157 -21.56 8.32 15.28
N LYS A 158 -22.53 7.42 15.13
CA LYS A 158 -23.10 6.64 16.25
C LYS A 158 -22.45 5.26 16.40
N SER A 159 -21.75 4.76 15.39
CA SER A 159 -21.11 3.44 15.44
C SER A 159 -19.68 3.51 15.97
N ARG A 160 -19.16 2.34 16.39
CA ARG A 160 -17.78 2.20 16.87
C ARG A 160 -16.74 2.38 15.74
N LEU A 161 -17.12 2.08 14.50
CA LEU A 161 -16.28 2.21 13.32
C LEU A 161 -16.63 3.48 12.56
N SER A 162 -15.73 3.99 11.72
CA SER A 162 -16.12 5.04 10.78
C SER A 162 -17.18 4.51 9.80
N ALA A 163 -18.04 5.39 9.28
CA ALA A 163 -19.07 5.03 8.31
C ALA A 163 -18.53 4.20 7.13
N TYR A 164 -17.31 4.51 6.66
CA TYR A 164 -16.65 3.75 5.61
C TYR A 164 -16.37 2.30 6.01
N PHE A 165 -15.80 2.07 7.20
CA PHE A 165 -15.48 0.72 7.66
C PHE A 165 -16.75 -0.07 8.04
N GLU A 166 -17.77 0.60 8.57
CA GLU A 166 -19.08 0.00 8.83
C GLU A 166 -19.70 -0.52 7.53
N ALA A 167 -19.70 0.29 6.47
CA ALA A 167 -20.21 -0.11 5.15
C ALA A 167 -19.40 -1.28 4.54
N GLN A 168 -18.07 -1.27 4.69
CA GLN A 168 -17.22 -2.37 4.24
C GLN A 168 -17.49 -3.67 5.02
N LEU A 169 -17.72 -3.57 6.33
CA LEU A 169 -18.06 -4.71 7.17
C LEU A 169 -19.41 -5.31 6.77
N GLN A 170 -20.43 -4.47 6.59
CA GLN A 170 -21.76 -4.89 6.14
C GLN A 170 -21.70 -5.57 4.77
N LEU A 171 -20.96 -5.00 3.81
CA LEU A 171 -20.77 -5.62 2.50
C LEU A 171 -20.08 -6.98 2.63
N SER A 172 -19.06 -7.10 3.48
CA SER A 172 -18.34 -8.35 3.70
C SER A 172 -19.24 -9.41 4.34
N GLN A 173 -20.10 -9.02 5.28
CA GLN A 173 -21.09 -9.91 5.89
C GLN A 173 -22.12 -10.41 4.86
N SER A 174 -22.65 -9.51 4.03
CA SER A 174 -23.56 -9.88 2.95
C SER A 174 -22.92 -10.84 1.96
N ASN A 175 -21.66 -10.61 1.58
CA ASN A 175 -20.93 -11.51 0.69
C ASN A 175 -20.66 -12.87 1.35
N ALA A 176 -20.28 -12.88 2.63
CA ALA A 176 -20.04 -14.12 3.38
C ALA A 176 -21.31 -14.96 3.51
N ALA A 177 -22.48 -14.33 3.66
CA ALA A 177 -23.77 -15.02 3.70
C ALA A 177 -24.11 -15.77 2.40
N LEU A 178 -23.52 -15.37 1.27
CA LEU A 178 -23.70 -16.04 -0.03
C LEU A 178 -22.68 -17.17 -0.28
N MET A 179 -21.69 -17.34 0.59
CA MET A 179 -20.65 -18.35 0.41
C MET A 179 -21.05 -19.69 1.04
N GLN A 180 -20.90 -20.77 0.29
CA GLN A 180 -21.02 -22.12 0.83
C GLN A 180 -19.71 -22.52 1.51
N VAL A 181 -19.77 -22.78 2.82
CA VAL A 181 -18.62 -23.25 3.60
C VAL A 181 -18.47 -24.75 3.40
N THR A 182 -17.39 -25.17 2.74
CA THR A 182 -16.98 -26.57 2.70
C THR A 182 -15.96 -26.85 3.79
N ARG A 183 -16.09 -28.00 4.45
CA ARG A 183 -15.15 -28.43 5.50
C ARG A 183 -13.80 -28.66 4.84
N ALA A 184 -12.75 -27.99 5.30
CA ALA A 184 -11.38 -28.28 4.88
C ALA A 184 -11.13 -29.78 5.16
N SER A 185 -10.87 -30.55 4.11
CA SER A 185 -10.49 -31.96 4.24
C SER A 185 -9.26 -32.04 5.13
N PHE A 186 -9.34 -32.84 6.19
CA PHE A 186 -8.26 -33.10 7.12
C PHE A 186 -7.02 -33.55 6.33
N ILE A 187 -6.01 -32.69 6.24
CA ILE A 187 -4.64 -33.14 5.99
C ILE A 187 -4.13 -33.57 7.37
N PRO A 188 -3.88 -34.87 7.62
CA PRO A 188 -3.24 -35.26 8.86
C PRO A 188 -1.83 -34.70 8.85
N LEU A 189 -1.56 -33.75 9.75
CA LEU A 189 -0.21 -33.42 10.18
C LEU A 189 0.39 -34.68 10.81
N VAL A 190 1.07 -35.49 10.00
CA VAL A 190 1.97 -36.53 10.51
C VAL A 190 3.17 -35.79 11.08
N VAL A 191 3.11 -35.45 12.36
CA VAL A 191 4.28 -35.05 13.13
C VAL A 191 4.99 -36.35 13.54
N PRO A 192 6.21 -36.63 13.06
CA PRO A 192 6.93 -37.79 13.53
C PRO A 192 7.33 -37.55 14.98
N ILE A 193 6.77 -38.35 15.89
CA ILE A 193 7.21 -38.44 17.28
C ILE A 193 8.60 -39.08 17.25
N VAL A 194 9.65 -38.26 17.35
CA VAL A 194 10.99 -38.73 17.66
C VAL A 194 10.98 -39.13 19.13
N GLY A 195 10.88 -40.43 19.40
CA GLY A 195 10.97 -40.98 20.74
C GLY A 195 12.36 -40.77 21.33
N PHE A 196 12.46 -39.99 22.40
CA PHE A 196 13.59 -40.02 23.31
C PHE A 196 13.39 -41.20 24.27
N PHE A 197 14.15 -42.27 24.09
CA PHE A 197 14.35 -43.28 25.14
C PHE A 197 15.50 -42.81 26.04
N PRO A 198 15.33 -42.80 27.38
CA PRO A 198 16.41 -42.46 28.30
C PRO A 198 17.36 -43.65 28.48
N MET A 199 18.67 -43.37 28.49
CA MET A 199 19.69 -44.30 28.96
C MET A 199 19.56 -44.49 30.48
N THR A 200 19.64 -45.73 30.94
CA THR A 200 20.01 -46.06 32.32
C THR A 200 21.01 -47.21 32.31
N HIS A 201 22.18 -46.91 32.87
CA HIS A 201 23.32 -47.74 33.32
C HIS A 201 23.55 -49.12 32.73
#